data_AF-A0A9D1HUN0-F1
#
_entry.id   AF-A0A9D1HUN0-F1
#
_cell.length_a   1.000
_cell.length_b   1.000
_cell.length_c   1.000
_cell.angle_alpha   90.00
_cell.angle_beta   90.00
_cell.angle_gamma   90.00
#
_symmetry.space_group_name_H-M   'P 1'
#
loop_
_entity.id
_entity.type
_entity.pdbx_description
1 polymer ?
#
loop_
_entity_poly.entity_id
_entity_poly.type
_entity_poly.pdbx_seq_one_letter_code
_entity_poly.pdbx_strand_id
1 'polypeptide(L)'
;MTGKEVYKKWAPTGKRWVDWVRPVPFIGIDNPYQVHEIIDDSIPKIFYINNLSKDTAIIIDIEGVDSIKEGIALAHLGYRPIPIFNGTNPSIGVSSTTNNAMIEPLLVWGALELEKIVLEEDAPPVFLLDRNRLNRYKIDPSIFDNSWDIYPQDIPSPDYFLQNGITKIVVRGNQLSRDLKKVLYPYQKKNIKILFTNGYEEAREIKIKKIKEKEL
;
A
#
# COMPACT_ATOMS: atom_id res chain seq x y z
N MET A 1 21.88 3.34 -3.65
CA MET A 1 21.10 4.29 -2.83
C MET A 1 20.96 3.71 -1.44
N THR A 2 21.09 4.54 -0.41
CA THR A 2 20.82 4.15 0.98
C THR A 2 19.33 4.04 1.24
N GLY A 3 18.92 3.31 2.27
CA GLY A 3 17.52 3.19 2.70
C GLY A 3 16.88 4.56 2.98
N LYS A 4 17.65 5.47 3.58
CA LYS A 4 17.22 6.87 3.81
C LYS A 4 17.00 7.64 2.52
N GLU A 5 17.85 7.47 1.52
CA GLU A 5 17.69 8.10 0.21
C GLU A 5 16.44 7.57 -0.50
N VAL A 6 16.24 6.26 -0.49
CA VAL A 6 15.05 5.61 -1.06
C VAL A 6 13.80 6.14 -0.37
N TYR A 7 13.74 6.12 0.97
CA TYR A 7 12.60 6.64 1.74
C TYR A 7 12.23 8.07 1.35
N LYS A 8 13.21 8.96 1.17
CA LYS A 8 12.97 10.36 0.77
C LYS A 8 12.35 10.52 -0.62
N LYS A 9 12.48 9.53 -1.51
CA LYS A 9 11.83 9.53 -2.83
C LYS A 9 10.36 9.17 -2.72
N TRP A 10 10.01 8.23 -1.84
CA TRP A 10 8.62 7.87 -1.52
C TRP A 10 7.93 8.91 -0.63
N ALA A 11 8.68 9.53 0.28
CA ALA A 11 8.20 10.53 1.24
C ALA A 11 8.92 11.88 1.09
N PRO A 12 8.76 12.58 -0.06
CA PRO A 12 9.39 13.87 -0.27
C PRO A 12 8.84 14.93 0.69
N THR A 13 9.73 15.75 1.26
CA THR A 13 9.39 16.76 2.27
C THR A 13 8.35 17.77 1.77
N GLY A 14 7.38 18.09 2.63
CA GLY A 14 6.40 19.15 2.38
C GLY A 14 5.31 18.79 1.39
N LYS A 15 5.21 17.53 0.97
CA LYS A 15 4.16 17.07 0.06
C LYS A 15 3.03 16.39 0.81
N ARG A 16 1.80 16.42 0.28
CA ARG A 16 0.65 15.81 0.98
C ARG A 16 0.82 14.29 1.11
N TRP A 17 0.22 13.74 2.17
CA TRP A 17 0.09 12.29 2.44
C TRP A 17 1.38 11.55 2.81
N VAL A 18 2.55 12.17 2.65
CA VAL A 18 3.85 11.51 2.86
C VAL A 18 4.10 11.10 4.31
N ASP A 19 3.40 11.71 5.27
CA ASP A 19 3.49 11.37 6.70
C ASP A 19 3.00 9.94 7.00
N TRP A 20 2.24 9.33 6.07
CA TRP A 20 1.75 7.95 6.19
C TRP A 20 2.64 6.93 5.47
N VAL A 21 3.74 7.35 4.84
CA VAL A 21 4.75 6.40 4.35
C VAL A 21 5.45 5.79 5.56
N ARG A 22 5.32 4.47 5.73
CA ARG A 22 6.00 3.78 6.83
C ARG A 22 7.51 3.74 6.57
N PRO A 23 8.37 4.17 7.50
CA PRO A 23 9.82 4.17 7.30
C PRO A 23 10.44 2.78 7.47
N VAL A 24 9.79 1.87 8.21
CA VAL A 24 10.35 0.56 8.60
C VAL A 24 10.78 -0.32 7.41
N PRO A 25 10.03 -0.42 6.30
CA PRO A 25 10.44 -1.20 5.12
C PRO A 25 11.72 -0.71 4.43
N PHE A 26 12.20 0.49 4.74
CA PHE A 26 13.40 1.06 4.13
C PHE A 26 14.67 0.82 4.95
N ILE A 27 14.55 0.37 6.21
CA ILE A 27 15.68 0.22 7.13
C ILE A 27 16.63 -0.90 6.66
N GLY A 28 16.07 -1.99 6.10
CA GLY A 28 16.84 -3.15 5.66
C GLY A 28 17.67 -2.94 4.39
N ILE A 29 17.37 -1.89 3.61
CA ILE A 29 18.02 -1.62 2.30
C ILE A 29 19.54 -1.45 2.41
N ASP A 30 20.02 -0.89 3.53
CA ASP A 30 21.45 -0.67 3.78
C ASP A 30 22.19 -1.96 4.16
N ASN A 31 21.48 -3.09 4.32
CA ASN A 31 22.07 -4.36 4.69
C ASN A 31 22.87 -4.96 3.51
N PRO A 32 24.16 -5.33 3.69
CA PRO A 32 24.98 -5.91 2.63
C PRO A 32 24.47 -7.27 2.12
N TYR A 33 23.61 -7.95 2.87
CA TYR A 33 22.96 -9.20 2.44
C TYR A 33 21.77 -8.90 1.52
N GLN A 34 22.06 -8.47 0.29
CA GLN A 34 21.03 -8.28 -0.72
C GLN A 34 20.71 -9.60 -1.41
N VAL A 35 19.42 -9.97 -1.43
CA VAL A 35 18.93 -11.04 -2.29
C VAL A 35 19.19 -10.63 -3.73
N HIS A 36 19.98 -11.41 -4.47
CA HIS A 36 20.26 -11.18 -5.89
C HIS A 36 19.16 -11.81 -6.74
N GLU A 37 17.91 -11.39 -6.52
CA GLU A 37 16.79 -11.76 -7.38
C GLU A 37 16.65 -10.74 -8.51
N ILE A 38 16.44 -11.25 -9.72
CA ILE A 38 16.17 -10.41 -10.88
C ILE A 38 14.79 -9.81 -10.70
N ILE A 39 14.74 -8.49 -10.62
CA ILE A 39 13.48 -7.75 -10.58
C ILE A 39 12.96 -7.63 -12.02
N ASP A 40 11.72 -8.07 -12.25
CA ASP A 40 10.97 -7.69 -13.44
C ASP A 40 10.52 -6.23 -13.32
N ASP A 41 11.16 -5.36 -14.10
CA ASP A 41 10.97 -3.91 -14.13
C ASP A 41 9.77 -3.45 -14.98
N SER A 42 8.98 -4.39 -15.50
CA SER A 42 7.79 -4.06 -16.30
C SER A 42 6.75 -3.28 -15.47
N ILE A 43 6.29 -2.15 -16.00
CA ILE A 43 5.20 -1.38 -15.37
C ILE A 43 3.86 -1.94 -15.87
N PRO A 44 2.96 -2.39 -14.98
CA PRO A 44 1.69 -2.98 -15.39
C PRO A 44 0.75 -1.92 -15.95
N LYS A 45 -0.16 -2.36 -16.83
CA LYS A 45 -1.26 -1.51 -17.31
C LYS A 45 -2.38 -1.48 -16.28
N ILE A 46 -2.92 -0.29 -16.03
CA ILE A 46 -4.10 -0.08 -15.18
C ILE A 46 -5.37 -0.11 -16.05
N PHE A 47 -6.37 -0.92 -15.67
CA PHE A 47 -7.62 -1.08 -16.42
C PHE A 47 -8.85 -0.51 -15.71
N TYR A 48 -8.77 -0.26 -14.40
CA TYR A 48 -9.90 0.18 -13.57
C TYR A 48 -9.96 1.70 -13.37
N ILE A 49 -8.91 2.42 -13.79
CA ILE A 49 -8.80 3.88 -13.74
C ILE A 49 -8.16 4.36 -15.03
N ASN A 50 -8.87 5.19 -15.78
CA ASN A 50 -8.40 5.71 -17.07
C ASN A 50 -7.75 7.09 -16.95
N ASN A 51 -8.13 7.88 -15.94
CA ASN A 51 -7.66 9.25 -15.75
C ASN A 51 -7.51 9.57 -14.25
N LEU A 52 -6.65 10.54 -13.93
CA LEU A 52 -6.49 11.08 -12.58
C LEU A 52 -7.80 11.65 -12.05
N SER A 53 -8.21 11.22 -10.86
CA SER A 53 -9.33 11.81 -10.11
C SER A 53 -8.82 12.38 -8.78
N LYS A 54 -8.72 13.71 -8.68
CA LYS A 54 -8.18 14.40 -7.49
C LYS A 54 -8.99 14.17 -6.21
N ASP A 55 -10.26 13.79 -6.33
CA ASP A 55 -11.17 13.52 -5.21
C ASP A 55 -11.13 12.06 -4.70
N THR A 56 -10.22 11.24 -5.24
CA THR A 56 -10.22 9.79 -5.05
C THR A 56 -8.89 9.32 -4.49
N ALA A 57 -8.91 8.73 -3.30
CA ALA A 57 -7.80 7.93 -2.79
C ALA A 57 -7.93 6.48 -3.29
N ILE A 58 -6.79 5.80 -3.43
CA ILE A 58 -6.75 4.39 -3.84
C ILE A 58 -6.07 3.59 -2.73
N ILE A 59 -6.56 2.40 -2.45
CA ILE A 59 -5.91 1.42 -1.57
C ILE A 59 -5.69 0.16 -2.39
N ILE A 60 -4.42 -0.20 -2.61
CA ILE A 60 -4.03 -1.43 -3.28
C ILE A 60 -3.77 -2.49 -2.21
N ASP A 61 -4.58 -3.54 -2.22
CA ASP A 61 -4.51 -4.70 -1.33
C ASP A 61 -4.36 -5.99 -2.16
N ILE A 62 -3.21 -6.11 -2.82
CA ILE A 62 -2.78 -7.27 -3.62
C ILE A 62 -1.41 -7.76 -3.13
N GLU A 63 -0.79 -8.73 -3.81
CA GLU A 63 0.53 -9.25 -3.42
C GLU A 63 1.57 -8.12 -3.45
N GLY A 64 2.45 -8.07 -2.44
CA GLY A 64 3.28 -6.89 -2.17
C GLY A 64 4.14 -6.43 -3.36
N VAL A 65 4.67 -7.35 -4.15
CA VAL A 65 5.40 -7.06 -5.40
C VAL A 65 4.51 -6.30 -6.38
N ASP A 66 3.35 -6.87 -6.70
CA ASP A 66 2.39 -6.27 -7.64
C ASP A 66 1.81 -4.96 -7.11
N SER A 67 1.67 -4.83 -5.78
CA SER A 67 1.20 -3.62 -5.12
C SER A 67 2.14 -2.45 -5.38
N ILE A 68 3.46 -2.66 -5.26
CA ILE A 68 4.47 -1.65 -5.58
C ILE A 68 4.42 -1.30 -7.08
N LYS A 69 4.37 -2.32 -7.95
CA LYS A 69 4.36 -2.12 -9.42
C LYS A 69 3.11 -1.36 -9.89
N GLU A 70 1.91 -1.74 -9.44
CA GLU A 70 0.67 -1.00 -9.72
C GLU A 70 0.72 0.42 -9.12
N GLY A 71 1.34 0.60 -7.95
CA GLY A 71 1.56 1.91 -7.34
C GLY A 71 2.40 2.86 -8.21
N ILE A 72 3.48 2.35 -8.81
CA ILE A 72 4.29 3.10 -9.79
C ILE A 72 3.51 3.37 -11.07
N ALA A 73 2.74 2.40 -11.57
CA ALA A 73 1.87 2.62 -12.73
C ALA A 73 0.84 3.75 -12.50
N LEU A 74 0.24 3.82 -11.30
CA LEU A 74 -0.65 4.91 -10.91
C LEU A 74 0.11 6.23 -10.70
N ALA A 75 1.38 6.19 -10.30
CA ALA A 75 2.22 7.38 -10.23
C ALA A 75 2.41 8.02 -11.60
N HIS A 76 2.56 7.23 -12.67
CA HIS A 76 2.55 7.75 -14.05
C HIS A 76 1.22 8.42 -14.45
N LEU A 77 0.11 8.07 -13.78
CA LEU A 77 -1.19 8.74 -13.95
C LEU A 77 -1.34 9.98 -13.03
N GLY A 78 -0.34 10.32 -12.22
CA GLY A 78 -0.34 11.50 -11.35
C GLY A 78 -0.80 11.24 -9.91
N TYR A 79 -0.90 9.99 -9.48
CA TYR A 79 -1.16 9.65 -8.09
C TYR A 79 0.13 9.59 -7.26
N ARG A 80 0.03 9.82 -5.95
CA ARG A 80 1.16 9.70 -5.02
C ARG A 80 1.13 8.35 -4.31
N PRO A 81 2.08 7.44 -4.58
CA PRO A 81 2.10 6.17 -3.90
C PRO A 81 2.64 6.31 -2.47
N ILE A 82 1.99 5.63 -1.53
CA ILE A 82 2.23 5.67 -0.09
C ILE A 82 2.47 4.22 0.40
N PRO A 83 3.73 3.76 0.46
CA PRO A 83 4.07 2.42 0.95
C PRO A 83 3.69 2.23 2.42
N ILE A 84 2.86 1.22 2.69
CA ILE A 84 2.50 0.76 4.03
C ILE A 84 2.77 -0.74 4.09
N PHE A 85 4.03 -1.10 4.26
CA PHE A 85 4.48 -2.48 4.42
C PHE A 85 5.03 -2.73 5.82
N ASN A 86 5.19 -4.00 6.17
CA ASN A 86 6.05 -4.41 7.28
C ASN A 86 7.51 -4.39 6.81
N GLY A 87 8.45 -4.13 7.71
CA GLY A 87 9.89 -4.25 7.44
C GLY A 87 10.59 -5.29 8.31
N THR A 88 9.82 -6.10 9.05
CA THR A 88 10.39 -7.20 9.85
C THR A 88 10.71 -8.38 8.94
N ASN A 89 12.00 -8.63 8.76
CA ASN A 89 12.52 -9.76 7.99
C ASN A 89 12.83 -10.95 8.92
N PRO A 90 12.55 -12.19 8.49
CA PRO A 90 13.02 -13.37 9.21
C PRO A 90 14.56 -13.47 9.15
N SER A 91 15.14 -14.29 10.03
CA SER A 91 16.54 -14.71 9.89
C SER A 91 16.77 -15.44 8.55
N ILE A 92 17.99 -15.39 8.03
CA ILE A 92 18.35 -16.06 6.77
C ILE A 92 17.99 -17.55 6.83
N GLY A 93 17.33 -18.05 5.78
CA GLY A 93 16.91 -19.45 5.67
C GLY A 93 15.62 -19.80 6.43
N VAL A 94 14.97 -18.84 7.08
CA VAL A 94 13.70 -19.04 7.77
C VAL A 94 12.54 -18.59 6.88
N SER A 95 11.57 -19.48 6.68
CA SER A 95 10.31 -19.17 6.01
C SER A 95 9.50 -18.18 6.84
N SER A 96 8.83 -17.22 6.20
CA SER A 96 7.96 -16.25 6.87
C SER A 96 6.57 -16.22 6.27
N THR A 97 5.62 -15.68 7.04
CA THR A 97 4.21 -15.61 6.61
C THR A 97 3.98 -14.59 5.50
N THR A 98 4.78 -13.53 5.49
CA THR A 98 4.88 -12.51 4.44
C THR A 98 6.31 -12.49 3.91
N ASN A 99 6.48 -12.60 2.59
CA ASN A 99 7.79 -12.55 1.97
C ASN A 99 8.19 -11.10 1.67
N ASN A 100 8.97 -10.50 2.58
CA ASN A 100 9.47 -9.13 2.42
C ASN A 100 10.75 -9.05 1.58
N ALA A 101 11.36 -10.18 1.18
CA ALA A 101 12.66 -10.21 0.50
C ALA A 101 12.65 -9.38 -0.81
N MET A 102 11.51 -9.37 -1.51
CA MET A 102 11.34 -8.61 -2.75
C MET A 102 10.78 -7.20 -2.57
N ILE A 103 10.31 -6.86 -1.36
CA ILE A 103 9.78 -5.52 -1.07
C ILE A 103 10.89 -4.48 -1.11
N GLU A 104 12.02 -4.72 -0.43
CA GLU A 104 13.14 -3.77 -0.38
C GLU A 104 13.74 -3.47 -1.76
N PRO A 105 14.11 -4.46 -2.59
CA PRO A 105 14.61 -4.21 -3.95
C PRO A 105 13.59 -3.45 -4.82
N LEU A 106 12.29 -3.75 -4.70
CA LEU A 106 11.25 -3.04 -5.44
C LEU A 106 10.99 -1.63 -4.94
N LEU A 107 11.18 -1.35 -3.64
CA LEU A 107 11.14 0.01 -3.12
C LEU A 107 12.32 0.83 -3.68
N VAL A 108 13.49 0.22 -3.87
CA VAL A 108 14.63 0.86 -4.55
C VAL A 108 14.30 1.13 -6.02
N TRP A 109 13.82 0.13 -6.76
CA TRP A 109 13.40 0.29 -8.16
C TRP A 109 12.31 1.38 -8.30
N GLY A 110 11.27 1.32 -7.48
CA GLY A 110 10.18 2.30 -7.53
C GLY A 110 10.65 3.71 -7.15
N ALA A 111 11.64 3.85 -6.27
CA ALA A 111 12.24 5.15 -6.00
C ALA A 111 12.97 5.71 -7.23
N LEU A 112 13.68 4.86 -7.99
CA LEU A 112 14.32 5.25 -9.26
C LEU A 112 13.29 5.63 -10.33
N GLU A 113 12.14 4.95 -10.38
CA GLU A 113 11.04 5.34 -11.28
C GLU A 113 10.39 6.66 -10.85
N LEU A 114 10.17 6.86 -9.55
CA LEU A 114 9.61 8.11 -9.02
C LEU A 114 10.49 9.34 -9.29
N GLU A 115 11.81 9.18 -9.43
CA GLU A 115 12.69 10.28 -9.86
C GLU A 115 12.38 10.80 -11.26
N LYS A 116 11.79 9.95 -12.11
CA LYS A 116 11.43 10.28 -13.50
C LYS A 116 10.02 10.89 -13.60
N ILE A 117 9.26 10.91 -12.50
CA ILE A 117 7.86 11.32 -12.47
C ILE A 117 7.73 12.63 -11.69
N VAL A 118 7.06 13.62 -12.29
CA VAL A 118 6.70 14.86 -11.60
C VAL A 118 5.27 14.73 -11.07
N LEU A 119 5.13 14.72 -9.75
CA LEU A 119 3.84 14.68 -9.07
C LEU A 119 3.48 16.04 -8.47
N GLU A 120 2.22 16.43 -8.64
CA GLU A 120 1.64 17.62 -8.01
C GLU A 120 1.76 17.55 -6.47
N GLU A 121 1.82 18.71 -5.83
CA GLU A 121 1.95 18.80 -4.37
C GLU A 121 0.75 18.17 -3.64
N ASP A 122 -0.43 18.30 -4.26
CA ASP A 122 -1.71 17.80 -3.80
C ASP A 122 -2.13 16.48 -4.47
N ALA A 123 -1.22 15.81 -5.18
CA ALA A 123 -1.49 14.54 -5.87
C ALA A 123 -2.23 13.55 -4.94
N PRO A 124 -3.37 12.98 -5.36
CA PRO A 124 -4.17 12.09 -4.52
C PRO A 124 -3.39 10.82 -4.14
N PRO A 125 -3.63 10.24 -2.95
CA PRO A 125 -2.82 9.15 -2.44
C PRO A 125 -3.23 7.79 -3.01
N VAL A 126 -2.24 6.90 -3.19
CA VAL A 126 -2.40 5.46 -3.42
C VAL A 126 -1.68 4.73 -2.29
N PHE A 127 -2.42 4.15 -1.35
CA PHE A 127 -1.85 3.37 -0.26
C PHE A 127 -1.52 1.95 -0.74
N LEU A 128 -0.27 1.55 -0.58
CA LEU A 128 0.23 0.26 -1.05
C LEU A 128 0.32 -0.69 0.14
N LEU A 129 -0.47 -1.77 0.09
CA LEU A 129 -0.49 -2.83 1.08
C LEU A 129 -0.06 -4.15 0.46
N ASP A 130 0.36 -5.07 1.30
CA ASP A 130 0.52 -6.47 0.94
C ASP A 130 -0.68 -7.28 1.49
N ARG A 131 -1.42 -7.96 0.62
CA ARG A 131 -2.51 -8.86 1.00
C ARG A 131 -2.06 -10.02 1.88
N ASN A 132 -0.79 -10.43 1.73
CA ASN A 132 -0.22 -11.53 2.49
C ASN A 132 0.01 -11.18 3.96
N ARG A 133 -0.11 -9.89 4.34
CA ARG A 133 -0.04 -9.45 5.74
C ARG A 133 -0.98 -10.19 6.68
N LEU A 134 -2.09 -10.71 6.16
CA LEU A 134 -3.11 -11.43 6.95
C LEU A 134 -2.88 -12.94 7.03
N ASN A 135 -1.84 -13.46 6.36
CA ASN A 135 -1.50 -14.87 6.42
C ASN A 135 -0.98 -15.20 7.81
N ARG A 136 -1.86 -15.77 8.65
CA ARG A 136 -1.51 -16.25 9.98
C ARG A 136 -1.46 -17.76 9.94
N TYR A 137 -0.26 -18.31 10.00
CA TYR A 137 -0.06 -19.73 10.14
C TYR A 137 -0.09 -20.04 11.63
N LYS A 138 -1.12 -20.76 12.08
CA LYS A 138 -1.25 -21.15 13.50
C LYS A 138 -0.02 -21.94 13.93
N ILE A 139 0.78 -21.38 14.85
CA ILE A 139 1.84 -22.05 15.64
C ILE A 139 2.58 -23.14 14.83
N ASP A 140 3.03 -22.82 13.61
CA ASP A 140 4.08 -23.63 13.00
C ASP A 140 5.40 -23.00 13.48
N PRO A 141 6.12 -23.64 14.42
CA PRO A 141 7.37 -23.10 14.94
C PRO A 141 8.46 -22.96 13.87
N SER A 142 8.25 -23.53 12.68
CA SER A 142 9.15 -23.44 11.53
C SER A 142 8.92 -22.19 10.67
N ILE A 143 7.85 -21.43 10.92
CA ILE A 143 7.48 -20.23 10.15
C ILE A 143 7.54 -19.00 11.05
N PHE A 144 8.36 -18.02 10.65
CA PHE A 144 8.43 -16.72 11.32
C PHE A 144 7.16 -15.90 11.03
N ASP A 145 6.42 -15.55 12.08
CA ASP A 145 5.21 -14.74 11.96
C ASP A 145 5.53 -13.24 11.87
N ASN A 146 5.53 -12.72 10.64
CA ASN A 146 5.58 -11.30 10.34
C ASN A 146 4.25 -10.76 9.78
N SER A 147 3.14 -11.45 10.09
CA SER A 147 1.79 -10.98 9.78
C SER A 147 1.46 -9.70 10.56
N TRP A 148 0.59 -8.87 10.00
CA TRP A 148 0.18 -7.62 10.61
C TRP A 148 -1.19 -7.17 10.09
N ASP A 149 -1.92 -6.40 10.91
CA ASP A 149 -3.19 -5.78 10.51
C ASP A 149 -2.97 -4.28 10.22
N ILE A 150 -3.78 -3.72 9.32
CA ILE A 150 -3.89 -2.26 9.22
C ILE A 150 -4.86 -1.69 10.25
N TYR A 151 -4.51 -0.55 10.83
CA TYR A 151 -5.27 0.15 11.85
C TYR A 151 -5.69 1.55 11.38
N PRO A 152 -6.69 2.19 12.04
CA PRO A 152 -7.18 3.49 11.62
C PRO A 152 -6.13 4.60 11.53
N GLN A 153 -5.08 4.55 12.36
CA GLN A 153 -3.98 5.52 12.35
C GLN A 153 -2.99 5.34 11.19
N ASP A 154 -3.03 4.21 10.47
CA ASP A 154 -2.12 3.92 9.37
C ASP A 154 -2.49 4.64 8.08
N ILE A 155 -3.69 5.24 8.02
CA ILE A 155 -4.15 6.09 6.91
C ILE A 155 -4.78 7.38 7.45
N PRO A 156 -4.84 8.48 6.66
CA PRO A 156 -5.41 9.75 7.14
C PRO A 156 -6.88 9.63 7.47
N SER A 157 -7.30 10.21 8.60
CA SER A 157 -8.67 10.09 9.09
C SER A 157 -9.74 10.53 8.06
N PRO A 158 -11.00 10.06 8.20
CA PRO A 158 -12.08 10.48 7.30
C PRO A 158 -12.24 12.00 7.20
N ASP A 159 -12.11 12.70 8.33
CA ASP A 159 -12.23 14.15 8.37
C ASP A 159 -11.05 14.82 7.65
N TYR A 160 -9.84 14.27 7.79
CA TYR A 160 -8.66 14.76 7.06
C TYR A 160 -8.79 14.54 5.54
N PHE A 161 -9.31 13.39 5.10
CA PHE A 161 -9.65 13.15 3.70
C PHE A 161 -10.64 14.17 3.15
N LEU A 162 -11.77 14.37 3.82
CA LEU A 162 -12.80 15.32 3.38
C LEU A 162 -12.27 16.77 3.33
N GLN A 163 -11.53 17.20 4.35
CA GLN A 163 -10.91 18.54 4.39
C GLN A 163 -9.94 18.77 3.22
N ASN A 164 -9.34 17.70 2.71
CA ASN A 164 -8.40 17.73 1.59
C ASN A 164 -9.02 17.28 0.26
N GLY A 165 -10.36 17.24 0.17
CA GLY A 165 -11.09 17.00 -1.08
C GLY A 165 -11.27 15.54 -1.48
N ILE A 166 -10.80 14.58 -0.67
CA ILE A 166 -10.99 13.15 -0.92
C ILE A 166 -12.39 12.73 -0.48
N THR A 167 -13.24 12.36 -1.44
CA THR A 167 -14.64 11.96 -1.22
C THR A 167 -14.92 10.52 -1.64
N LYS A 168 -13.95 9.88 -2.30
CA LYS A 168 -14.02 8.49 -2.77
C LYS A 168 -12.77 7.73 -2.37
N ILE A 169 -12.94 6.44 -2.06
CA ILE A 169 -11.86 5.48 -1.88
C ILE A 169 -12.11 4.32 -2.83
N VAL A 170 -11.18 4.05 -3.74
CA VAL A 170 -11.17 2.83 -4.55
C VAL A 170 -10.28 1.81 -3.87
N VAL A 171 -10.83 0.64 -3.54
CA VAL A 171 -10.06 -0.50 -3.06
C VAL A 171 -9.81 -1.46 -4.21
N ARG A 172 -8.55 -1.65 -4.56
CA ARG A 172 -8.07 -2.64 -5.51
C ARG A 172 -7.66 -3.89 -4.74
N GLY A 173 -8.31 -5.03 -5.00
CA GLY A 173 -7.95 -6.30 -4.39
C GLY A 173 -8.78 -7.46 -4.94
N ASN A 174 -8.52 -8.68 -4.48
CA ASN A 174 -9.36 -9.84 -4.84
C ASN A 174 -10.64 -9.91 -4.00
N GLN A 175 -10.58 -9.37 -2.78
CA GLN A 175 -11.69 -9.21 -1.86
C GLN A 175 -11.36 -8.09 -0.88
N LEU A 176 -12.38 -7.48 -0.28
CA LEU A 176 -12.15 -6.52 0.81
C LEU A 176 -11.77 -7.26 2.09
N SER A 177 -10.53 -7.07 2.54
CA SER A 177 -9.95 -7.74 3.71
C SER A 177 -10.66 -7.34 5.02
N ARG A 178 -10.52 -8.18 6.05
CA ARG A 178 -11.24 -8.00 7.33
C ARG A 178 -10.77 -6.76 8.09
N ASP A 179 -9.46 -6.50 8.11
CA ASP A 179 -8.86 -5.33 8.74
C ASP A 179 -9.26 -4.04 8.02
N LEU A 180 -9.21 -4.00 6.68
CA LEU A 180 -9.67 -2.85 5.89
C LEU A 180 -11.16 -2.58 6.08
N LYS A 181 -12.02 -3.60 6.21
CA LYS A 181 -13.44 -3.38 6.55
C LYS A 181 -13.60 -2.59 7.85
N LYS A 182 -12.80 -2.90 8.88
CA LYS A 182 -12.83 -2.17 10.16
C LYS A 182 -12.36 -0.74 9.97
N VAL A 183 -11.25 -0.55 9.26
CA VAL A 183 -10.66 0.78 9.00
C VAL A 183 -11.55 1.66 8.14
N LEU A 184 -12.19 1.12 7.10
CA LEU A 184 -12.98 1.88 6.13
C LEU A 184 -14.44 2.12 6.55
N TYR A 185 -14.95 1.40 7.56
CA TYR A 185 -16.32 1.60 8.04
C TYR A 185 -16.60 3.05 8.54
N PRO A 186 -15.70 3.69 9.33
CA PRO A 186 -15.80 5.11 9.67
C PRO A 186 -15.84 6.07 8.46
N TYR A 187 -15.12 5.77 7.38
CA TYR A 187 -15.10 6.60 6.16
C TYR A 187 -16.48 6.60 5.49
N GLN A 188 -17.06 5.41 5.35
CA GLN A 188 -18.42 5.26 4.84
C GLN A 188 -19.45 6.01 5.72
N LYS A 189 -19.29 5.97 7.05
CA LYS A 189 -20.16 6.72 7.99
C LYS A 189 -20.10 8.23 7.81
N LYS A 190 -18.98 8.74 7.28
CA LYS A 190 -18.75 10.15 6.94
C LYS A 190 -19.05 10.47 5.47
N ASN A 191 -19.82 9.60 4.79
CA ASN A 191 -20.25 9.75 3.40
C ASN A 191 -19.12 9.72 2.36
N ILE A 192 -17.94 9.20 2.70
CA ILE A 192 -16.93 8.86 1.70
C ILE A 192 -17.38 7.58 0.99
N LYS A 193 -17.47 7.63 -0.35
CA LYS A 193 -17.89 6.48 -1.16
C LYS A 193 -16.77 5.44 -1.19
N ILE A 194 -17.11 4.20 -0.88
CA ILE A 194 -16.17 3.08 -0.99
C ILE A 194 -16.48 2.31 -2.27
N LEU A 195 -15.53 2.29 -3.20
CA LEU A 195 -15.60 1.52 -4.43
C LEU A 195 -14.63 0.35 -4.35
N PHE A 196 -14.93 -0.73 -5.06
CA PHE A 196 -14.10 -1.93 -5.12
C PHE A 196 -13.91 -2.40 -6.55
N THR A 197 -12.70 -2.86 -6.87
CA THR A 197 -12.34 -3.47 -8.15
C THR A 197 -11.37 -4.64 -7.98
N ASN A 198 -11.52 -5.63 -8.87
CA ASN A 198 -10.58 -6.74 -9.04
C ASN A 198 -9.39 -6.40 -9.98
N GLY A 199 -9.24 -5.14 -10.39
CA GLY A 199 -8.15 -4.67 -11.24
C GLY A 199 -8.41 -4.75 -12.74
N TYR A 200 -9.41 -5.52 -13.15
CA TYR A 200 -9.76 -5.72 -14.56
C TYR A 200 -11.08 -5.05 -14.94
N GLU A 201 -11.97 -4.85 -13.97
CA GLU A 201 -13.26 -4.20 -14.15
C GLU A 201 -13.29 -2.80 -13.53
N GLU A 202 -14.21 -1.95 -14.00
CA GLU A 202 -14.49 -0.66 -13.36
C GLU A 202 -14.87 -0.85 -11.88
N ALA A 203 -14.41 0.07 -11.04
CA ALA A 203 -14.69 0.02 -9.61
C ALA A 203 -16.17 0.29 -9.32
N ARG A 204 -16.80 -0.57 -8.51
CA ARG A 204 -18.23 -0.48 -8.15
C ARG A 204 -18.38 -0.09 -6.69
N GLU A 205 -19.37 0.75 -6.39
CA GLU A 205 -19.66 1.12 -5.01
C GLU A 205 -20.09 -0.11 -4.18
N ILE A 206 -19.52 -0.25 -3.00
CA ILE A 206 -19.84 -1.31 -2.04
C ILE A 206 -20.27 -0.71 -0.70
N LYS A 207 -21.06 -1.46 0.06
CA LYS A 207 -21.44 -1.12 1.44
C LYS A 207 -20.75 -2.02 2.45
N ILE A 208 -19.96 -1.42 3.33
CA ILE A 208 -19.30 -2.09 4.45
C ILE A 208 -20.30 -2.23 5.60
N LYS A 209 -20.50 -3.47 6.05
CA LYS A 209 -21.30 -3.79 7.24
C LYS A 209 -20.48 -3.55 8.51
N LYS A 210 -21.15 -3.10 9.59
CA LYS A 210 -20.51 -2.98 10.90
C LYS A 210 -20.06 -4.36 11.37
N ILE A 211 -18.78 -4.52 11.66
CA ILE A 211 -18.23 -5.74 12.27
C ILE A 211 -18.60 -5.70 13.76
N LYS A 212 -19.17 -6.79 14.30
CA LYS A 212 -19.50 -6.91 15.72
C LYS A 212 -18.23 -7.25 16.50
N GLU A 213 -18.04 -6.64 17.67
CA GLU A 213 -16.84 -6.80 18.53
C GLU A 213 -16.63 -8.24 19.04
N LYS A 214 -17.64 -9.12 18.99
CA LYS A 214 -17.61 -10.48 19.56
C LYS A 214 -16.91 -11.57 18.71
N GLU A 215 -16.22 -11.22 17.63
CA GLU A 215 -15.42 -12.17 16.83
C GLU A 215 -13.91 -12.00 17.08
N LEU A 216 -13.55 -11.73 18.34
CA LEU A 216 -12.17 -11.66 18.84
C LEU A 216 -11.79 -12.99 19.47
#